data_AF-A0A968STW6-F1
#
_entry.id   AF-A0A968STW6-F1
#
_cell.length_a   1.000
_cell.length_b   1.000
_cell.length_c   1.000
_cell.angle_alpha   90.00
_cell.angle_beta   90.00
_cell.angle_gamma   90.00
#
_symmetry.space_group_name_H-M   'P 1'
#
loop_
_entity.id
_entity.type
_entity.pdbx_description
1 polymer ?
#
loop_
_entity_poly.entity_id
_entity_poly.type
_entity_poly.pdbx_seq_one_letter_code
_entity_poly.pdbx_strand_id
1 'polypeptide(L)'
;MTLHDQFAKSLLTEFLDPFGTTVTNLEISDEPRYVDLYFEPTQDPIELGMLGQMARIPCLIEPFRNPVDEKAIQSCLLKALMVGAKQSRQGSQVVPYLWILTPTASERILGLFGAVGEQGIHPLPTGLSAAVVVIHQLPKTRETLWIRLLGREGFQKRAIEEVMGLPTGDPSRSRVLELLGNWKIMLDEKTEAEREVERDLIMNLSPAYLKWKEETLNEGRQEGIQLGKQEGIQQTARNLLAMGLDPAQIATATGLTLEQIRQLQN
;
A
#
# COMPACT_ATOMS: atom_id res chain seq x y z
N MET A 1 -7.82 16.71 3.80
CA MET A 1 -7.25 15.46 3.25
C MET A 1 -8.39 14.59 2.76
N THR A 2 -8.37 14.06 1.54
CA THR A 2 -9.45 13.18 1.01
C THR A 2 -9.18 11.72 1.39
N LEU A 3 -10.19 10.85 1.34
CA LEU A 3 -9.98 9.41 1.60
C LEU A 3 -9.12 8.75 0.53
N HIS A 4 -9.17 9.22 -0.72
CA HIS A 4 -8.26 8.74 -1.77
C HIS A 4 -6.81 9.14 -1.48
N ASP A 5 -6.57 10.36 -1.01
CA ASP A 5 -5.23 10.81 -0.62
C ASP A 5 -4.66 9.95 0.52
N GLN A 6 -5.49 9.63 1.52
CA GLN A 6 -5.11 8.69 2.59
C GLN A 6 -4.78 7.31 2.04
N PHE A 7 -5.65 6.74 1.19
CA PHE A 7 -5.40 5.44 0.56
C PHE A 7 -4.10 5.44 -0.25
N ALA A 8 -3.86 6.48 -1.06
CA ALA A 8 -2.67 6.59 -1.89
C ALA A 8 -1.40 6.64 -1.04
N LYS A 9 -1.39 7.45 0.02
CA LYS A 9 -0.27 7.53 0.97
C LYS A 9 -0.04 6.19 1.66
N SER A 10 -1.09 5.55 2.19
CA SER A 10 -0.95 4.25 2.84
C SER A 10 -0.43 3.16 1.88
N LEU A 11 -0.93 3.12 0.64
CA LEU A 11 -0.48 2.16 -0.36
C LEU A 11 0.99 2.34 -0.72
N LEU A 12 1.41 3.58 -0.97
CA LEU A 12 2.78 3.89 -1.35
C LEU A 12 3.75 3.64 -0.19
N THR A 13 3.42 4.11 1.02
CA THR A 13 4.20 3.87 2.24
C THR A 13 4.38 2.37 2.50
N GLU A 14 3.30 1.60 2.42
CA GLU A 14 3.35 0.15 2.64
C GLU A 14 4.38 -0.56 1.74
N PHE A 15 4.43 -0.17 0.47
CA PHE A 15 5.34 -0.77 -0.48
C PHE A 15 6.77 -0.24 -0.36
N LEU A 16 6.96 1.02 0.00
CA LEU A 16 8.26 1.69 -0.03
C LEU A 16 9.03 1.57 1.29
N ASP A 17 8.35 1.49 2.44
CA ASP A 17 8.99 1.40 3.76
C ASP A 17 10.03 0.26 3.91
N PRO A 18 9.84 -0.93 3.30
CA PRO A 18 10.87 -1.96 3.34
C PRO A 18 12.20 -1.59 2.65
N PHE A 19 12.19 -0.58 1.77
CA PHE A 19 13.30 -0.22 0.88
C PHE A 19 13.94 1.14 1.20
N GLY A 20 13.44 1.87 2.20
CA GLY A 20 13.92 3.21 2.48
C GLY A 20 13.12 3.94 3.55
N THR A 21 13.26 5.26 3.58
CA THR A 21 12.51 6.12 4.50
C THR A 21 11.42 6.87 3.73
N THR A 22 10.17 6.61 4.10
CA THR A 22 9.01 7.34 3.60
C THR A 22 8.62 8.46 4.56
N VAL A 23 8.40 9.66 4.04
CA VAL A 23 7.87 10.81 4.79
C VAL A 23 6.62 11.31 4.08
N THR A 24 5.45 11.11 4.70
CA THR A 24 4.19 11.65 4.18
C THR A 24 3.96 13.07 4.70
N ASN A 25 3.34 13.91 3.87
CA ASN A 25 3.09 15.33 4.19
C ASN A 25 4.39 16.06 4.60
N LEU A 26 5.44 15.95 3.79
CA LEU A 26 6.71 16.62 4.07
C LEU A 26 6.53 18.15 3.99
N GLU A 27 6.73 18.83 5.10
CA GLU A 27 6.66 20.30 5.19
C GLU A 27 7.92 20.97 4.58
N ILE A 28 7.69 21.93 3.68
CA ILE A 28 8.75 22.51 2.83
C ILE A 28 9.07 23.98 3.16
N SER A 29 8.14 24.71 3.79
CA SER A 29 8.29 26.15 4.08
C SER A 29 7.49 26.60 5.29
N ASP A 30 7.76 27.83 5.74
CA ASP A 30 7.02 28.51 6.82
C ASP A 30 5.55 28.79 6.45
N GLU A 31 5.23 28.90 5.16
CA GLU A 31 3.86 28.74 4.67
C GLU A 31 3.54 27.24 4.54
N PRO A 32 2.38 26.77 5.06
CA PRO A 32 2.06 25.34 5.08
C PRO A 32 1.92 24.79 3.66
N ARG A 33 2.99 24.15 3.18
CA ARG A 33 3.08 23.45 1.89
C ARG A 33 3.67 22.09 2.12
N TYR A 34 2.98 21.08 1.63
CA TYR A 34 3.30 19.69 1.86
C TYR A 34 3.53 18.97 0.53
N VAL A 35 4.57 18.14 0.49
CA VAL A 35 4.64 17.06 -0.50
C VAL A 35 3.88 15.87 0.06
N ASP A 36 3.04 15.25 -0.77
CA ASP A 36 2.23 14.11 -0.33
C ASP A 36 3.08 12.95 0.17
N LEU A 37 4.12 12.59 -0.58
CA LEU A 37 5.09 11.59 -0.18
C LEU A 37 6.50 11.95 -0.67
N TYR A 38 7.45 11.97 0.24
CA TYR A 38 8.88 11.96 -0.02
C TYR A 38 9.44 10.57 0.31
N PHE A 39 10.30 10.04 -0.54
CA PHE A 39 10.97 8.76 -0.30
C PHE A 39 12.48 8.88 -0.50
N GLU A 40 13.24 8.32 0.43
CA GLU A 40 14.69 8.18 0.38
C GLU A 40 15.05 6.69 0.35
N PRO A 41 15.51 6.14 -0.77
CA PRO A 41 15.87 4.72 -0.86
C PRO A 41 17.14 4.40 -0.09
N THR A 42 17.13 3.29 0.64
CA THR A 42 18.33 2.64 1.21
C THR A 42 18.69 1.34 0.48
N GLN A 43 17.73 0.77 -0.26
CA GLN A 43 17.85 -0.46 -1.04
C GLN A 43 17.12 -0.30 -2.38
N ASP A 44 17.45 -1.10 -3.40
CA ASP A 44 16.82 -1.03 -4.73
C ASP A 44 15.47 -1.78 -4.74
N PRO A 45 14.31 -1.11 -4.90
CA PRO A 45 12.98 -1.72 -4.78
C PRO A 45 12.52 -2.47 -6.06
N ILE A 46 13.41 -3.26 -6.68
CA ILE A 46 13.21 -3.88 -8.01
C ILE A 46 11.93 -4.73 -8.08
N GLU A 47 11.55 -5.37 -6.98
CA GLU A 47 10.39 -6.27 -6.89
C GLU A 47 9.04 -5.56 -7.02
N LEU A 48 9.01 -4.22 -6.91
CA LEU A 48 7.79 -3.41 -7.00
C LEU A 48 7.42 -2.99 -8.43
N GLY A 49 8.12 -3.50 -9.44
CA GLY A 49 7.90 -3.13 -10.84
C GLY A 49 8.17 -1.65 -11.10
N MET A 50 7.24 -0.96 -11.75
CA MET A 50 7.34 0.46 -12.08
C MET A 50 7.41 1.35 -10.83
N LEU A 51 6.68 1.02 -9.75
CA LEU A 51 6.78 1.77 -8.50
C LEU A 51 8.22 1.71 -7.96
N GLY A 52 8.84 0.55 -8.08
CA GLY A 52 10.25 0.35 -7.74
C GLY A 52 11.17 1.21 -8.60
N GLN A 53 10.97 1.19 -9.91
CA GLN A 53 11.76 2.01 -10.85
C GLN A 53 11.69 3.51 -10.54
N MET A 54 10.52 4.00 -10.13
CA MET A 54 10.32 5.40 -9.74
C MET A 54 11.08 5.78 -8.47
N ALA A 55 11.28 4.81 -7.58
CA ALA A 55 11.80 4.98 -6.22
C ALA A 55 13.28 4.56 -6.06
N ARG A 56 14.03 4.40 -7.16
CA ARG A 56 15.46 3.98 -7.12
C ARG A 56 16.41 5.08 -6.65
N ILE A 57 15.96 6.33 -6.75
CA ILE A 57 16.63 7.52 -6.21
C ILE A 57 15.64 8.27 -5.34
N PRO A 58 16.09 9.21 -4.49
CA PRO A 58 15.19 10.10 -3.76
C PRO A 58 14.11 10.65 -4.67
N CYS A 59 12.86 10.58 -4.23
CA CYS A 59 11.73 11.00 -5.07
C CYS A 59 10.59 11.62 -4.28
N LEU A 60 9.82 12.45 -4.99
CA LEU A 60 8.58 13.06 -4.54
C LEU A 60 7.46 12.41 -5.34
N ILE A 61 6.40 11.94 -4.69
CA ILE A 61 5.24 11.34 -5.35
C ILE A 61 4.00 12.14 -4.96
N GLU A 62 3.31 12.68 -5.96
CA GLU A 62 2.09 13.49 -5.82
C GLU A 62 0.93 12.77 -6.55
N PRO A 63 0.14 11.95 -5.85
CA PRO A 63 -0.98 11.23 -6.44
C PRO A 63 -2.25 12.09 -6.48
N PHE A 64 -2.84 12.22 -7.67
CA PHE A 64 -4.09 12.93 -7.89
C PHE A 64 -5.26 11.98 -8.14
N ARG A 65 -6.40 12.22 -7.49
CA ARG A 65 -7.66 11.53 -7.78
C ARG A 65 -8.30 11.98 -9.10
N ASN A 66 -8.06 13.23 -9.49
CA ASN A 66 -8.65 13.88 -10.65
C ASN A 66 -7.55 14.26 -11.65
N PRO A 67 -7.91 14.46 -12.94
CA PRO A 67 -6.96 14.94 -13.94
C PRO A 67 -6.27 16.22 -13.46
N VAL A 68 -4.95 16.27 -13.58
CA VAL A 68 -4.17 17.45 -13.18
C VAL A 68 -4.43 18.60 -14.14
N ASP A 69 -4.51 19.82 -13.60
CA ASP A 69 -4.51 21.05 -14.37
C ASP A 69 -3.12 21.70 -14.37
N GLU A 70 -2.98 22.81 -15.10
CA GLU A 70 -1.72 23.53 -15.22
C GLU A 70 -1.20 24.03 -13.86
N LYS A 71 -2.10 24.53 -12.99
CA LYS A 71 -1.75 25.06 -11.68
C LYS A 71 -1.27 23.95 -10.74
N ALA A 72 -1.88 22.78 -10.80
CA ALA A 72 -1.46 21.61 -10.05
C ALA A 72 -0.04 21.18 -10.42
N ILE A 73 0.27 21.08 -11.73
CA ILE A 73 1.62 20.73 -12.18
C ILE A 73 2.64 21.81 -11.74
N GLN A 74 2.33 23.09 -11.92
CA GLN A 74 3.17 24.20 -11.45
C GLN A 74 3.43 24.13 -9.93
N SER A 75 2.40 23.80 -9.15
CA SER A 75 2.50 23.62 -7.70
C SER A 75 3.45 22.47 -7.34
N CYS A 76 3.30 21.30 -7.97
CA CYS A 76 4.20 20.16 -7.74
C CYS A 76 5.65 20.50 -8.12
N LEU A 77 5.88 21.18 -9.25
CA LEU A 77 7.22 21.63 -9.67
C LEU A 77 7.83 22.60 -8.67
N LEU A 78 7.05 23.56 -8.17
CA LEU A 78 7.50 24.49 -7.14
C LEU A 78 7.94 23.76 -5.87
N LYS A 79 7.13 22.80 -5.39
CA LYS A 79 7.49 21.94 -4.25
C LYS A 79 8.81 21.21 -4.51
N ALA A 80 8.97 20.60 -5.68
CA ALA A 80 10.18 19.86 -6.03
C ALA A 80 11.45 20.72 -6.05
N LEU A 81 11.36 21.92 -6.64
CA LEU A 81 12.47 22.87 -6.65
C LEU A 81 12.82 23.34 -5.23
N MET A 82 11.82 23.58 -4.37
CA MET A 82 12.04 23.97 -2.97
C MET A 82 12.71 22.85 -2.16
N VAL A 83 12.26 21.60 -2.31
CA VAL A 83 12.89 20.44 -1.66
C VAL A 83 14.33 20.27 -2.15
N GLY A 84 14.57 20.29 -3.46
CA GLY A 84 15.92 20.21 -4.02
C GLY A 84 16.85 21.32 -3.49
N ALA A 85 16.36 22.56 -3.41
CA ALA A 85 17.12 23.68 -2.84
C ALA A 85 17.39 23.52 -1.34
N LYS A 86 16.50 22.87 -0.58
CA LYS A 86 16.71 22.54 0.85
C LYS A 86 17.78 21.47 1.00
N GLN A 87 17.72 20.41 0.20
CA GLN A 87 18.70 19.32 0.23
C GLN A 87 20.09 19.75 -0.20
N SER A 88 20.18 20.59 -1.24
CA SER A 88 21.47 21.15 -1.68
C SER A 88 22.14 21.99 -0.58
N ARG A 89 21.37 22.78 0.17
CA ARG A 89 21.87 23.52 1.35
C ARG A 89 22.33 22.60 2.49
N GLN A 90 21.78 21.40 2.57
CA GLN A 90 22.19 20.35 3.52
C GLN A 90 23.35 19.49 2.99
N GLY A 91 23.90 19.79 1.81
CA GLY A 91 25.05 19.11 1.23
C GLY A 91 24.73 17.90 0.35
N SER A 92 23.46 17.60 0.08
CA SER A 92 23.10 16.54 -0.86
C SER A 92 23.42 16.97 -2.30
N GLN A 93 23.99 16.05 -3.08
CA GLN A 93 24.21 16.21 -4.52
C GLN A 93 23.10 15.55 -5.36
N VAL A 94 22.22 14.78 -4.72
CA VAL A 94 21.13 14.10 -5.40
C VAL A 94 19.91 15.01 -5.43
N VAL A 95 19.37 15.23 -6.62
CA VAL A 95 18.12 15.97 -6.81
C VAL A 95 16.97 14.96 -6.80
N PRO A 96 15.98 15.10 -5.89
CA PRO A 96 14.85 14.20 -5.87
C PRO A 96 14.04 14.27 -7.16
N TYR A 97 13.63 13.12 -7.69
CA TYR A 97 12.80 13.05 -8.89
C TYR A 97 11.32 13.23 -8.54
N LEU A 98 10.61 14.10 -9.23
CA LEU A 98 9.18 14.33 -9.02
C LEU A 98 8.33 13.42 -9.92
N TRP A 99 7.42 12.68 -9.32
CA TRP A 99 6.41 11.88 -10.00
C TRP A 99 5.00 12.41 -9.72
N ILE A 100 4.34 12.93 -10.75
CA ILE A 100 2.95 13.40 -10.69
C ILE A 100 2.06 12.28 -11.22
N LEU A 101 1.29 11.61 -10.35
CA LEU A 101 0.42 10.51 -10.76
C LEU A 101 -0.99 11.02 -10.98
N THR A 102 -1.52 10.88 -12.19
CA THR A 102 -2.85 11.40 -12.54
C THR A 102 -3.65 10.35 -13.30
N PRO A 103 -4.97 10.22 -13.07
CA PRO A 103 -5.78 9.24 -13.77
C PRO A 103 -5.74 9.45 -15.30
N THR A 104 -5.90 10.70 -15.74
CA THR A 104 -5.86 11.10 -17.15
C THR A 104 -5.20 12.46 -17.29
N ALA A 105 -4.61 12.72 -18.45
CA ALA A 105 -4.09 14.04 -18.83
C ALA A 105 -4.38 14.27 -20.32
N SER A 106 -4.65 15.51 -20.69
CA SER A 106 -4.81 15.87 -22.11
C SER A 106 -3.46 16.18 -22.75
N GLU A 107 -3.31 15.88 -24.05
CA GLU A 107 -2.12 16.23 -24.83
C GLU A 107 -1.78 17.72 -24.75
N ARG A 108 -2.80 18.59 -24.68
CA ARG A 108 -2.61 20.03 -24.48
C ARG A 108 -1.89 20.33 -23.17
N ILE A 109 -2.33 19.73 -22.05
CA ILE A 109 -1.72 19.96 -20.74
C ILE A 109 -0.30 19.40 -20.70
N LEU A 110 -0.06 18.20 -21.24
CA LEU A 110 1.28 17.61 -21.32
C LEU A 110 2.22 18.49 -22.16
N GLY A 111 1.74 18.99 -23.30
CA GLY A 111 2.49 19.85 -24.21
C GLY A 111 2.92 21.19 -23.60
N LEU A 112 2.12 21.78 -22.69
CA LEU A 112 2.48 23.03 -21.98
C LEU A 112 3.77 22.89 -21.16
N PHE A 113 4.08 21.68 -20.68
CA PHE A 113 5.27 21.41 -19.87
C PHE A 113 6.34 20.66 -20.65
N GLY A 114 6.17 20.46 -21.95
CA GLY A 114 7.07 19.64 -22.76
C GLY A 114 7.15 18.19 -22.30
N ALA A 115 6.09 17.67 -21.67
CA ALA A 115 6.03 16.31 -21.19
C ALA A 115 5.80 15.38 -22.39
N VAL A 116 6.81 14.59 -22.76
CA VAL A 116 6.78 13.72 -23.94
C VAL A 116 7.23 12.33 -23.56
N GLY A 117 6.36 11.33 -23.75
CA GLY A 117 6.72 9.94 -23.58
C GLY A 117 5.65 9.00 -24.09
N GLU A 118 5.70 7.76 -23.61
CA GLU A 118 4.87 6.67 -24.09
C GLU A 118 4.43 5.75 -22.94
N GLN A 119 3.42 4.92 -23.21
CA GLN A 119 2.92 3.94 -22.24
C GLN A 119 2.52 4.57 -20.88
N GLY A 120 2.03 5.81 -20.92
CA GLY A 120 1.58 6.56 -19.74
C GLY A 120 2.69 7.20 -18.92
N ILE A 121 3.96 7.14 -19.32
CA ILE A 121 5.05 7.84 -18.66
C ILE A 121 5.48 9.00 -19.54
N HIS A 122 5.32 10.23 -19.05
CA HIS A 122 5.63 11.45 -19.79
C HIS A 122 6.66 12.28 -19.02
N PRO A 123 7.97 12.02 -19.20
CA PRO A 123 9.04 12.84 -18.64
C PRO A 123 8.95 14.29 -19.11
N LEU A 124 9.21 15.22 -18.20
CA LEU A 124 9.37 16.64 -18.49
C LEU A 124 10.83 16.91 -18.95
N PRO A 125 11.13 18.12 -19.48
CA PRO A 125 12.49 18.52 -19.79
C PRO A 125 13.46 18.22 -18.64
N THR A 126 14.62 17.64 -18.97
CA THR A 126 15.55 17.01 -18.00
C THR A 126 15.97 17.92 -16.85
N GLY A 127 16.03 19.23 -17.07
CA GLY A 127 16.35 20.22 -16.03
C GLY A 127 15.34 20.29 -14.88
N LEU A 128 14.14 19.72 -15.03
CA LEU A 128 13.10 19.71 -14.00
C LEU A 128 13.10 18.44 -13.14
N SER A 129 13.81 17.37 -13.56
CA SER A 129 13.83 16.07 -12.87
C SER A 129 12.42 15.59 -12.48
N ALA A 130 11.49 15.59 -13.44
CA ALA A 130 10.08 15.32 -13.19
C ALA A 130 9.43 14.51 -14.31
N ALA A 131 8.35 13.80 -14.00
CA ALA A 131 7.49 13.15 -14.99
C ALA A 131 6.02 13.18 -14.56
N VAL A 132 5.13 13.23 -15.55
CA VAL A 132 3.70 12.97 -15.36
C VAL A 132 3.40 11.52 -15.72
N VAL A 133 2.84 10.77 -14.78
CA VAL A 133 2.36 9.40 -14.99
C VAL A 133 0.85 9.43 -15.19
N VAL A 134 0.43 9.10 -16.41
CA VAL A 134 -0.97 9.07 -16.83
C VAL A 134 -1.49 7.65 -16.67
N ILE A 135 -2.14 7.37 -15.55
CA ILE A 135 -2.43 6.02 -15.06
C ILE A 135 -3.25 5.18 -16.06
N HIS A 136 -4.24 5.78 -16.73
CA HIS A 136 -5.07 5.05 -17.70
C HIS A 136 -4.32 4.60 -18.96
N GLN A 137 -3.14 5.16 -19.24
CA GLN A 137 -2.29 4.81 -20.38
C GLN A 137 -1.23 3.75 -20.01
N LEU A 138 -1.11 3.40 -18.73
CA LEU A 138 -0.15 2.40 -18.28
C LEU A 138 -0.49 1.01 -18.86
N PRO A 139 0.51 0.21 -19.28
CA PRO A 139 0.32 -1.17 -19.66
C PRO A 139 -0.40 -1.96 -18.57
N LYS A 140 -1.27 -2.90 -18.94
CA LYS A 140 -2.01 -3.75 -17.99
C LYS A 140 -1.20 -4.99 -17.67
N THR A 141 -0.07 -4.78 -16.99
CA THR A 141 0.87 -5.83 -16.57
C THR A 141 1.03 -5.81 -15.07
N ARG A 142 1.68 -6.86 -14.53
CA ARG A 142 2.04 -6.94 -13.11
C ARG A 142 2.90 -5.75 -12.69
N GLU A 143 3.73 -5.24 -13.59
CA GLU A 143 4.76 -4.23 -13.33
C GLU A 143 4.17 -2.86 -13.01
N THR A 144 2.96 -2.56 -13.49
CA THR A 144 2.29 -1.28 -13.24
C THR A 144 1.13 -1.40 -12.25
N LEU A 145 0.86 -2.62 -11.75
CA LEU A 145 -0.37 -2.94 -11.01
C LEU A 145 -0.59 -2.00 -9.82
N TRP A 146 0.46 -1.78 -9.03
CA TRP A 146 0.40 -0.96 -7.82
C TRP A 146 0.05 0.50 -8.11
N ILE A 147 0.57 1.06 -9.19
CA ILE A 147 0.26 2.44 -9.61
C ILE A 147 -1.17 2.50 -10.18
N ARG A 148 -1.62 1.46 -10.90
CA ARG A 148 -2.98 1.41 -11.47
C ARG A 148 -4.08 1.38 -10.40
N LEU A 149 -3.79 0.90 -9.18
CA LEU A 149 -4.70 1.00 -8.04
C LEU A 149 -4.99 2.45 -7.62
N LEU A 150 -4.09 3.39 -7.91
CA LEU A 150 -4.27 4.81 -7.62
C LEU A 150 -5.17 5.52 -8.65
N GLY A 151 -5.55 4.83 -9.73
CA GLY A 151 -6.40 5.35 -10.79
C GLY A 151 -7.85 5.57 -10.36
N ARG A 152 -8.73 5.67 -11.36
CA ARG A 152 -10.18 5.86 -11.16
C ARG A 152 -11.01 4.91 -12.01
N GLU A 153 -12.28 4.77 -11.62
CA GLU A 153 -13.32 4.13 -12.41
C GLU A 153 -12.91 2.71 -12.88
N GLY A 154 -13.20 2.36 -14.14
CA GLY A 154 -12.94 1.02 -14.68
C GLY A 154 -11.47 0.60 -14.69
N PHE A 155 -10.53 1.53 -14.64
CA PHE A 155 -9.09 1.20 -14.56
C PHE A 155 -8.71 0.71 -13.17
N GLN A 156 -9.19 1.41 -12.13
CA GLN A 156 -8.99 1.00 -10.74
C GLN A 156 -9.69 -0.33 -10.47
N LYS A 157 -10.94 -0.49 -10.96
CA LYS A 157 -11.68 -1.75 -10.81
C LYS A 157 -10.90 -2.96 -11.34
N ARG A 158 -10.35 -2.86 -12.55
CA ARG A 158 -9.54 -3.94 -13.13
C ARG A 158 -8.27 -4.22 -12.34
N ALA A 159 -7.58 -3.17 -11.86
CA ALA A 159 -6.42 -3.36 -11.00
C ALA A 159 -6.80 -4.08 -9.69
N ILE A 160 -7.95 -3.76 -9.10
CA ILE A 160 -8.46 -4.48 -7.92
C ILE A 160 -8.78 -5.95 -8.26
N GLU A 161 -9.40 -6.23 -9.41
CA GLU A 161 -9.65 -7.60 -9.89
C GLU A 161 -8.36 -8.39 -10.08
N GLU A 162 -7.33 -7.77 -10.64
CA GLU A 162 -5.98 -8.36 -10.79
C GLU A 162 -5.35 -8.66 -9.42
N VAL A 163 -5.45 -7.75 -8.44
CA VAL A 163 -4.98 -7.99 -7.06
C VAL A 163 -5.72 -9.18 -6.44
N MET A 164 -7.05 -9.23 -6.57
CA MET A 164 -7.82 -10.35 -6.06
C MET A 164 -7.41 -11.69 -6.72
N GLY A 165 -6.97 -11.66 -7.97
CA GLY A 165 -6.49 -12.82 -8.72
C GLY A 165 -5.04 -13.24 -8.43
N LEU A 166 -4.27 -12.47 -7.66
CA LEU A 166 -2.93 -12.86 -7.22
C LEU A 166 -2.98 -14.13 -6.34
N PRO A 167 -1.88 -14.92 -6.27
CA PRO A 167 -1.80 -16.09 -5.40
C PRO A 167 -2.09 -15.75 -3.94
N THR A 168 -2.80 -16.62 -3.22
CA THR A 168 -3.18 -16.39 -1.81
C THR A 168 -1.99 -16.22 -0.87
N GLY A 169 -0.84 -16.80 -1.21
CA GLY A 169 0.41 -16.65 -0.45
C GLY A 169 1.26 -15.43 -0.83
N ASP A 170 0.83 -14.57 -1.76
CA ASP A 170 1.53 -13.32 -2.09
C ASP A 170 1.34 -12.31 -0.94
N PRO A 171 2.40 -11.89 -0.22
CA PRO A 171 2.26 -10.97 0.90
C PRO A 171 1.70 -9.61 0.48
N SER A 172 2.06 -9.13 -0.72
CA SER A 172 1.56 -7.86 -1.24
C SER A 172 0.07 -7.91 -1.51
N ARG A 173 -0.45 -9.06 -1.95
CA ARG A 173 -1.88 -9.25 -2.18
C ARG A 173 -2.68 -9.04 -0.90
N SER A 174 -2.34 -9.78 0.16
CA SER A 174 -3.09 -9.70 1.43
C SER A 174 -3.08 -8.29 1.99
N ARG A 175 -1.91 -7.62 1.90
CA ARG A 175 -1.76 -6.26 2.38
C ARG A 175 -2.56 -5.23 1.57
N VAL A 176 -2.57 -5.33 0.24
CA VAL A 176 -3.39 -4.44 -0.59
C VAL A 176 -4.88 -4.69 -0.37
N LEU A 177 -5.31 -5.95 -0.20
CA LEU A 177 -6.71 -6.27 0.09
C LEU A 177 -7.17 -5.65 1.42
N GLU A 178 -6.31 -5.67 2.44
CA GLU A 178 -6.54 -4.97 3.72
C GLU A 178 -6.69 -3.45 3.51
N LEU A 179 -5.78 -2.81 2.77
CA LEU A 179 -5.84 -1.37 2.49
C LEU A 179 -7.12 -0.98 1.73
N LEU A 180 -7.52 -1.78 0.73
CA LEU A 180 -8.76 -1.60 -0.01
C LEU A 180 -10.00 -1.80 0.89
N GLY A 181 -9.95 -2.79 1.78
CA GLY A 181 -10.99 -3.04 2.78
C GLY A 181 -11.18 -1.87 3.74
N ASN A 182 -10.07 -1.37 4.30
CA ASN A 182 -10.06 -0.21 5.19
C ASN A 182 -10.58 1.05 4.47
N TRP A 183 -10.19 1.26 3.21
CA TRP A 183 -10.72 2.37 2.43
C TRP A 183 -12.23 2.29 2.25
N LYS A 184 -12.77 1.09 1.98
CA LYS A 184 -14.21 0.88 1.90
C LYS A 184 -14.90 1.18 3.23
N ILE A 185 -14.35 0.73 4.36
CA ILE A 185 -14.92 0.98 5.69
C ILE A 185 -15.03 2.49 5.95
N MET A 186 -13.95 3.25 5.69
CA MET A 186 -13.96 4.70 5.84
C MET A 186 -14.98 5.40 4.92
N LEU A 187 -15.22 4.86 3.73
CA LEU A 187 -16.27 5.36 2.83
C LEU A 187 -17.67 5.06 3.36
N ASP A 188 -17.89 3.89 3.97
CA ASP A 188 -19.18 3.48 4.54
C ASP A 188 -19.59 4.33 5.76
N GLU A 189 -18.62 4.91 6.47
CA GLU A 189 -18.84 5.82 7.61
C GLU A 189 -19.30 7.23 7.21
N LYS A 190 -19.22 7.57 5.91
CA LYS A 190 -19.67 8.87 5.40
C LYS A 190 -21.19 9.02 5.46
N THR A 191 -21.64 10.28 5.40
CA THR A 191 -23.07 10.59 5.33
C THR A 191 -23.72 9.96 4.09
N GLU A 192 -25.03 9.72 4.12
CA GLU A 192 -25.76 9.10 2.99
C GLU A 192 -25.54 9.88 1.67
N ALA A 193 -25.59 11.21 1.73
CA ALA A 193 -25.38 12.06 0.57
C ALA A 193 -23.97 11.92 -0.03
N GLU A 194 -22.93 11.78 0.81
CA GLU A 194 -21.57 11.55 0.34
C GLU A 194 -21.37 10.13 -0.21
N ARG A 195 -22.01 9.13 0.39
CA ARG A 195 -21.98 7.75 -0.11
C ARG A 195 -22.67 7.62 -1.47
N GLU A 196 -23.71 8.41 -1.72
CA GLU A 196 -24.35 8.47 -3.04
C GLU A 196 -23.37 8.94 -4.13
N VAL A 197 -22.54 9.94 -3.81
CA VAL A 197 -21.52 10.46 -4.72
C VAL A 197 -20.43 9.41 -5.01
N GLU A 198 -20.05 8.63 -4.02
CA GLU A 198 -19.01 7.59 -4.14
C GLU A 198 -19.57 6.18 -4.36
N ARG A 199 -20.86 6.05 -4.73
CA ARG A 199 -21.56 4.76 -4.84
C ARG A 199 -20.81 3.76 -5.71
N ASP A 200 -20.35 4.19 -6.88
CA ASP A 200 -19.61 3.34 -7.81
C ASP A 200 -18.27 2.88 -7.24
N LEU A 201 -17.57 3.75 -6.52
CA LEU A 201 -16.32 3.40 -5.85
C LEU A 201 -16.57 2.35 -4.75
N ILE A 202 -17.58 2.56 -3.92
CA ILE A 202 -17.96 1.63 -2.85
C ILE A 202 -18.32 0.25 -3.44
N MET A 203 -19.08 0.22 -4.54
CA MET A 203 -19.40 -1.01 -5.25
C MET A 203 -18.14 -1.69 -5.81
N ASN A 204 -17.19 -0.93 -6.36
CA ASN A 204 -15.95 -1.48 -6.90
C ASN A 204 -15.02 -2.04 -5.81
N LEU A 205 -15.02 -1.48 -4.60
CA LEU A 205 -14.23 -1.97 -3.47
C LEU A 205 -14.87 -3.16 -2.75
N SER A 206 -16.18 -3.39 -2.94
CA SER A 206 -16.93 -4.42 -2.22
C SER A 206 -16.39 -5.84 -2.39
N PRO A 207 -16.01 -6.31 -3.60
CA PRO A 207 -15.42 -7.64 -3.76
C PRO A 207 -14.10 -7.80 -3.00
N ALA A 208 -13.22 -6.79 -3.04
CA ALA A 208 -11.94 -6.83 -2.33
C ALA A 208 -12.13 -6.89 -0.81
N TYR A 209 -13.06 -6.07 -0.28
CA TYR A 209 -13.43 -6.10 1.13
C TYR A 209 -13.99 -7.46 1.57
N LEU A 210 -14.92 -8.03 0.80
CA LEU A 210 -15.50 -9.34 1.13
C LEU A 210 -14.45 -10.44 1.13
N LYS A 211 -13.54 -10.41 0.14
CA LYS A 211 -12.43 -11.36 0.05
C LYS A 211 -11.48 -11.24 1.23
N TRP A 212 -11.05 -10.02 1.56
CA TRP A 212 -10.23 -9.76 2.73
C TRP A 212 -10.89 -10.24 4.03
N LYS A 213 -12.19 -9.94 4.21
CA LYS A 213 -12.96 -10.35 5.38
C LYS A 213 -13.07 -11.86 5.49
N GLU A 214 -13.38 -12.56 4.40
CA GLU A 214 -13.48 -14.03 4.39
C GLU A 214 -12.14 -14.69 4.73
N GLU A 215 -11.05 -14.22 4.14
CA GLU A 215 -9.70 -14.74 4.38
C GLU A 215 -9.29 -14.52 5.83
N THR A 216 -9.45 -13.31 6.36
CA THR A 216 -9.14 -12.97 7.75
C THR A 216 -9.97 -13.81 8.74
N LEU A 217 -11.26 -14.05 8.46
CA LEU A 217 -12.11 -14.88 9.31
C LEU A 217 -11.70 -16.36 9.27
N ASN A 218 -11.31 -16.87 8.11
CA ASN A 218 -10.86 -18.24 7.96
C ASN A 218 -9.53 -18.47 8.66
N GLU A 219 -8.58 -17.53 8.54
CA GLU A 219 -7.31 -17.54 9.29
C GLU A 219 -7.56 -17.54 10.79
N GLY A 220 -8.36 -16.59 11.30
CA GLY A 220 -8.70 -16.52 12.72
C GLY A 220 -9.42 -17.78 13.23
N ARG A 221 -10.27 -18.42 12.40
CA ARG A 221 -10.90 -19.70 12.74
C ARG A 221 -9.89 -20.84 12.81
N GLN A 222 -8.95 -20.92 11.88
CA GLN A 222 -7.91 -21.95 11.88
C GLN A 222 -6.98 -21.79 13.09
N GLU A 223 -6.55 -20.56 13.38
CA GLU A 223 -5.77 -20.24 14.57
C GLU A 223 -6.52 -20.60 15.85
N GLY A 224 -7.80 -20.22 15.96
CA GLY A 224 -8.64 -20.55 17.11
C GLY A 224 -8.82 -22.07 17.31
N ILE A 225 -8.99 -22.84 16.24
CA ILE A 225 -9.05 -24.31 16.32
C ILE A 225 -7.72 -24.88 16.78
N GLN A 226 -6.60 -24.35 16.27
CA GLN A 226 -5.27 -24.84 16.62
C GLN A 226 -4.93 -24.54 18.08
N LEU A 227 -5.20 -23.32 18.54
CA LEU A 227 -5.06 -22.94 19.95
C LEU A 227 -5.96 -23.78 20.85
N GLY A 228 -7.25 -23.93 20.51
CA GLY A 228 -8.19 -24.72 21.30
C GLY A 228 -7.81 -26.21 21.38
N LYS A 229 -7.23 -26.79 20.32
CA LYS A 229 -6.65 -28.14 20.36
C LYS A 229 -5.46 -28.22 21.30
N GLN A 230 -4.54 -27.25 21.24
CA GLN A 230 -3.37 -27.21 22.12
C GLN A 230 -3.79 -27.06 23.59
N GLU A 231 -4.70 -26.14 23.89
CA GLU A 231 -5.25 -25.95 25.24
C GLU A 231 -5.98 -27.20 25.73
N GLY A 232 -6.79 -27.85 24.88
CA GLY A 232 -7.48 -29.09 25.22
C GLY A 232 -6.52 -30.25 25.52
N ILE A 233 -5.44 -30.38 24.75
CA ILE A 233 -4.37 -31.35 24.98
C ILE A 233 -3.67 -31.08 26.32
N GLN A 234 -3.31 -29.83 26.60
CA GLN A 234 -2.67 -29.43 27.87
C GLN A 234 -3.62 -29.64 29.06
N GLN A 235 -4.89 -29.30 28.94
CA GLN A 235 -5.89 -29.50 29.99
C GLN A 235 -6.10 -31.00 30.27
N THR A 236 -6.13 -31.83 29.23
CA THR A 236 -6.19 -33.29 29.37
C THR A 236 -4.96 -33.80 30.11
N ALA A 237 -3.76 -33.35 29.73
CA ALA A 237 -2.52 -33.73 30.42
C ALA A 237 -2.54 -33.34 31.92
N ARG A 238 -3.00 -32.12 32.25
CA ARG A 238 -3.18 -31.67 33.64
C ARG A 238 -4.16 -32.55 34.42
N ASN A 239 -5.29 -32.91 33.81
CA ASN A 239 -6.28 -33.78 34.44
C ASN A 239 -5.70 -35.17 34.72
N LEU A 240 -4.95 -35.75 33.78
CA LEU A 240 -4.30 -37.05 33.95
C LEU A 240 -3.19 -37.01 35.01
N LEU A 241 -2.41 -35.91 35.08
CA LEU A 241 -1.44 -35.67 36.15
C LEU A 241 -2.12 -35.64 37.53
N ALA A 242 -3.25 -34.92 37.64
CA ALA A 242 -4.03 -34.83 38.87
C ALA A 242 -4.65 -36.18 39.28
N MET A 243 -4.93 -37.07 38.32
CA MET A 243 -5.36 -38.44 38.56
C MET A 243 -4.20 -39.38 38.94
N GLY A 244 -2.95 -38.90 38.96
CA GLY A 244 -1.78 -39.67 39.37
C GLY A 244 -1.20 -40.59 38.28
N LEU A 245 -1.52 -40.36 37.00
CA LEU A 245 -0.89 -41.12 35.90
C LEU A 245 0.59 -40.73 35.74
N ASP A 246 1.40 -41.70 35.32
CA ASP A 246 2.82 -41.48 35.08
C ASP A 246 3.05 -40.55 33.86
N PRO A 247 3.97 -39.57 33.94
CA PRO A 247 4.25 -38.64 32.85
C PRO A 247 4.55 -39.31 31.49
N ALA A 248 5.13 -40.51 31.44
CA ALA A 248 5.37 -41.21 30.18
C ALA A 248 4.09 -41.76 29.55
N GLN A 249 3.12 -42.18 30.37
CA GLN A 249 1.80 -42.59 29.90
C GLN A 249 1.00 -41.39 29.36
N ILE A 250 1.11 -40.24 30.02
CA ILE A 250 0.47 -38.99 29.59
C ILE A 250 1.08 -38.51 28.27
N ALA A 251 2.40 -38.58 28.12
CA ALA A 251 3.08 -38.26 26.85
C ALA A 251 2.54 -39.10 25.70
N THR A 252 2.37 -40.40 25.94
CA THR A 252 1.82 -41.34 24.96
C THR A 252 0.36 -41.00 24.60
N ALA A 253 -0.47 -40.64 25.58
CA ALA A 253 -1.89 -40.36 25.37
C ALA A 253 -2.18 -38.99 24.72
N THR A 254 -1.34 -37.99 25.01
CA THR A 254 -1.58 -36.59 24.62
C THR A 254 -0.70 -36.13 23.46
N GLY A 255 0.36 -36.89 23.13
CA GLY A 255 1.36 -36.51 22.14
C GLY A 255 2.30 -35.38 22.59
N LEU A 256 2.18 -34.93 23.85
CA LEU A 256 3.11 -33.96 24.45
C LEU A 256 4.45 -34.61 24.77
N THR A 257 5.51 -33.82 24.73
CA THR A 257 6.82 -34.23 25.22
C THR A 257 6.84 -34.32 26.75
N LEU A 258 7.74 -35.14 27.31
CA LEU A 258 7.96 -35.22 28.75
C LEU A 258 8.32 -33.86 29.35
N GLU A 259 9.03 -33.01 28.61
CA GLU A 259 9.39 -31.67 29.05
C GLU A 259 8.16 -30.76 29.15
N GLN A 260 7.30 -30.75 28.14
CA GLN A 260 6.03 -30.01 28.18
C GLN A 260 5.14 -30.48 29.34
N ILE A 261 5.09 -31.79 29.62
CA ILE A 261 4.31 -32.32 30.74
C ILE A 261 4.89 -31.90 32.09
N ARG A 262 6.23 -31.90 32.24
CA ARG A 262 6.89 -31.40 33.46
C ARG A 262 6.64 -29.91 33.68
N GLN A 263 6.61 -29.11 32.61
CA GLN A 263 6.25 -27.69 32.70
C GLN A 263 4.80 -27.47 33.16
N LEU A 264 3.90 -28.44 32.97
CA LEU A 264 2.51 -28.39 33.46
C LEU A 264 2.37 -28.81 34.94
N GLN A 265 3.43 -29.35 35.58
CA GLN A 265 3.44 -29.72 37.01
C GLN A 265 3.87 -28.57 37.94
N ASN A 266 4.50 -27.53 37.38
CA ASN A 266 4.86 -26.30 38.09
C ASN A 266 3.70 -25.29 38.08
#